data_AF-A0A0G0RSG3-F1
#
_entry.id   AF-A0A0G0RSG3-F1
#
_cell.length_a   1.000
_cell.length_b   1.000
_cell.length_c   1.000
_cell.angle_alpha   90.00
_cell.angle_beta   90.00
_cell.angle_gamma   90.00
#
_symmetry.space_group_name_H-M   'P 1'
#
loop_
_entity.id
_entity.type
_entity.pdbx_description
1 polymer ?
#
loop_
_entity_poly.entity_id
_entity_poly.type
_entity_poly.pdbx_seq_one_letter_code
_entity_poly.pdbx_strand_id
1 'polypeptide(L)'
;MSKICAPVDSNFGTIASNYNRYLRRPDGKYIYHDSIPHLVHIEMTYACNTSCLGCYNPMRSKLGDLTIIDEIVRAVANSQIPHVYLIGGEPSLVTEEKLNWYIELLAPHSSVTIVTNGIKCLKSISPRLACFGVPLHGDNAATHEFFNRYPGSFQIAQETIRYYVSQGHDVRCIPVLTGYNHDQIYNICKLAVKLGMESVFVDRFEDGGIGASFSGEYQLKPTLQQFQIAVGQMLKAREDFQKLGDRVGFGTAVPFCLDERMILAGMTADCGVGSSFVAINPAGEVRMCNQSQLVFGNVLEEPLEVIWNKPVMDIFRDLSWVDEPCASCELLLECTGGCKVDVNHSDKFCIDYSVRKMPGLTPSMAEKLRGCELTNSYPLAYRRIKPNYYTKLILRHPEKFLVTRYQTIKLDEAALLIMQEILKETVFDEDDLVRRFEAMVEEKEIRLFVSRLLQVQAVDLVGGAENG
;
A
#
# COMPACT_ATOMS: atom_id res chain seq x y z
N MET A 1 11.18 15.60 -0.70
CA MET A 1 11.68 14.53 -1.60
C MET A 1 11.45 13.21 -0.89
N SER A 2 10.25 12.64 -1.00
CA SER A 2 9.91 11.40 -0.32
C SER A 2 8.89 10.63 -1.16
N LYS A 3 9.39 9.81 -2.10
CA LYS A 3 8.60 8.86 -2.88
C LYS A 3 7.82 7.94 -1.92
N ILE A 4 6.54 8.22 -1.72
CA ILE A 4 5.57 7.28 -1.12
C ILE A 4 4.55 6.97 -2.20
N CYS A 5 4.89 6.02 -3.06
CA CYS A 5 3.94 5.27 -3.87
C CYS A 5 3.86 3.83 -3.32
N ALA A 6 2.90 3.05 -3.79
CA ALA A 6 2.85 1.59 -3.61
C ALA A 6 4.24 0.94 -3.80
N PRO A 7 4.54 -0.19 -3.14
CA PRO A 7 5.84 -0.56 -2.57
C PRO A 7 7.02 -0.09 -3.44
N VAL A 8 7.54 1.10 -3.12
CA VAL A 8 8.59 1.77 -3.90
C VAL A 8 9.91 1.02 -3.74
N ASP A 9 10.51 0.68 -4.88
CA ASP A 9 11.91 0.32 -5.13
C ASP A 9 12.69 -0.41 -4.02
N SER A 10 13.01 -1.69 -4.27
CA SER A 10 14.01 -2.46 -3.52
C SER A 10 15.42 -1.84 -3.52
N ASN A 11 15.69 -0.79 -4.32
CA ASN A 11 16.98 -0.08 -4.35
C ASN A 11 17.23 0.84 -3.14
N PHE A 12 16.25 1.03 -2.24
CA PHE A 12 16.45 1.85 -1.05
C PHE A 12 17.35 1.21 0.02
N GLY A 13 17.47 -0.13 0.04
CA GLY A 13 18.12 -0.88 1.11
C GLY A 13 19.50 -1.44 0.81
N THR A 14 20.04 -1.19 -0.38
CA THR A 14 21.33 -1.70 -0.79
C THR A 14 22.38 -0.60 -0.74
N ILE A 15 23.49 -0.90 -0.07
CA ILE A 15 24.68 -0.07 -0.01
C ILE A 15 25.59 -0.38 -1.21
N ALA A 16 25.45 -1.57 -1.81
CA ALA A 16 26.34 -2.03 -2.88
C ALA A 16 25.68 -2.67 -4.12
N SER A 17 24.37 -2.48 -4.38
CA SER A 17 23.78 -3.10 -5.60
C SER A 17 22.58 -2.37 -6.20
N ASN A 18 22.58 -2.28 -7.53
CA ASN A 18 21.41 -2.04 -8.38
C ASN A 18 20.49 -3.27 -8.31
N TYR A 19 19.69 -3.37 -7.24
CA TYR A 19 18.63 -4.37 -7.13
C TYR A 19 17.44 -3.92 -8.00
N ASN A 20 17.52 -4.22 -9.29
CA ASN A 20 16.35 -4.21 -10.17
C ASN A 20 15.25 -5.04 -9.48
N ARG A 21 14.11 -4.41 -9.20
CA ARG A 21 12.89 -5.04 -8.65
C ARG A 21 12.45 -6.28 -9.46
N TYR A 22 12.95 -6.41 -10.70
CA TYR A 22 12.71 -7.48 -11.63
C TYR A 22 14.03 -7.99 -12.22
N LEU A 23 14.67 -8.96 -11.57
CA LEU A 23 15.67 -9.78 -12.26
C LEU A 23 14.91 -10.78 -13.15
N ARG A 24 14.97 -10.53 -14.46
CA ARG A 24 14.41 -11.41 -15.50
C ARG A 24 15.08 -12.77 -15.39
N ARG A 25 14.32 -13.86 -15.32
CA ARG A 25 14.91 -15.18 -15.60
C ARG A 25 15.32 -15.23 -17.07
N PRO A 26 16.44 -15.89 -17.44
CA PRO A 26 16.91 -15.95 -18.83
C PRO A 26 15.92 -16.59 -19.82
N ASP A 27 14.89 -17.28 -19.33
CA ASP A 27 13.95 -18.12 -20.07
C ASP A 27 12.56 -17.50 -20.31
N GLY A 28 12.24 -16.29 -19.80
CA GLY A 28 10.92 -15.68 -20.03
C GLY A 28 10.56 -14.43 -19.21
N LYS A 29 9.29 -14.01 -19.31
CA LYS A 29 8.71 -12.84 -18.61
C LYS A 29 8.12 -13.24 -17.25
N TYR A 30 8.95 -13.66 -16.31
CA TYR A 30 8.49 -14.04 -14.97
C TYR A 30 8.62 -12.87 -13.97
N ILE A 31 7.59 -12.61 -13.16
CA ILE A 31 7.62 -11.64 -12.06
C ILE A 31 8.43 -12.22 -10.90
N TYR A 32 9.48 -11.50 -10.49
CA TYR A 32 10.21 -11.82 -9.28
C TYR A 32 9.33 -11.66 -8.04
N HIS A 33 9.46 -12.61 -7.10
CA HIS A 33 8.85 -12.52 -5.78
C HIS A 33 9.87 -12.96 -4.72
N ASP A 34 9.76 -12.38 -3.54
CA ASP A 34 10.50 -12.84 -2.37
C ASP A 34 9.79 -14.06 -1.74
N SER A 35 10.42 -14.70 -0.75
CA SER A 35 9.91 -15.91 -0.09
C SER A 35 8.60 -15.74 0.68
N ILE A 36 8.18 -14.50 0.92
CA ILE A 36 6.91 -14.14 1.58
C ILE A 36 6.23 -12.96 0.88
N PRO A 37 4.90 -12.78 1.03
CA PRO A 37 4.27 -11.52 0.67
C PRO A 37 4.73 -10.41 1.64
N HIS A 38 4.77 -9.17 1.15
CA HIS A 38 5.08 -7.99 1.96
C HIS A 38 3.85 -7.39 2.62
N LEU A 39 2.67 -7.59 2.04
CA LEU A 39 1.40 -7.09 2.53
C LEU A 39 0.37 -8.23 2.59
N VAL A 40 -0.30 -8.34 3.72
CA VAL A 40 -1.47 -9.21 3.89
C VAL A 40 -2.66 -8.37 4.33
N HIS A 41 -3.76 -8.49 3.59
CA HIS A 41 -5.06 -8.02 4.06
C HIS A 41 -5.76 -9.16 4.81
N ILE A 42 -6.17 -8.93 6.05
CA ILE A 42 -7.02 -9.85 6.81
C ILE A 42 -8.42 -9.26 6.83
N GLU A 43 -9.36 -9.95 6.20
CA GLU A 43 -10.77 -9.58 6.27
C GLU A 43 -11.39 -10.13 7.54
N MET A 44 -11.67 -9.23 8.48
CA MET A 44 -12.10 -9.59 9.83
C MET A 44 -13.52 -10.15 9.84
N THR A 45 -14.35 -9.74 8.88
CA THR A 45 -15.73 -10.18 8.73
C THR A 45 -16.24 -9.83 7.32
N TYR A 46 -17.48 -10.20 6.98
CA TYR A 46 -18.21 -9.57 5.88
C TYR A 46 -19.40 -8.73 6.38
N ALA A 47 -19.56 -8.59 7.70
CA ALA A 47 -20.53 -7.67 8.29
C ALA A 47 -20.10 -6.22 8.12
N CYS A 48 -21.04 -5.34 7.79
CA CYS A 48 -20.79 -3.91 7.65
C CYS A 48 -22.04 -3.11 8.05
N ASN A 49 -21.84 -1.96 8.68
CA ASN A 49 -22.90 -1.02 9.06
C ASN A 49 -23.21 0.03 7.97
N THR A 50 -22.49 0.02 6.84
CA THR A 50 -22.79 0.85 5.66
C THR A 50 -23.17 -0.01 4.47
N SER A 51 -23.60 0.63 3.39
CA SER A 51 -24.15 -0.06 2.24
C SER A 51 -23.59 0.44 0.90
N CYS A 52 -22.28 0.69 0.84
CA CYS A 52 -21.63 1.35 -0.28
C CYS A 52 -21.96 0.75 -1.66
N LEU A 53 -22.17 1.61 -2.65
CA LEU A 53 -22.48 1.23 -4.03
C LEU A 53 -21.34 0.44 -4.67
N GLY A 54 -20.08 0.85 -4.46
CA GLY A 54 -18.91 0.19 -5.02
C GLY A 54 -18.25 -0.87 -4.13
N CYS A 55 -19.01 -1.55 -3.26
CA CYS A 55 -18.44 -2.46 -2.27
C CYS A 55 -17.88 -3.75 -2.90
N TYR A 56 -16.59 -4.01 -2.67
CA TYR A 56 -15.91 -5.20 -3.19
C TYR A 56 -16.30 -6.50 -2.47
N ASN A 57 -16.87 -6.42 -1.25
CA ASN A 57 -17.26 -7.63 -0.51
C ASN A 57 -18.22 -8.47 -1.37
N PRO A 58 -18.09 -9.81 -1.34
CA PRO A 58 -19.00 -10.68 -2.09
C PRO A 58 -20.41 -10.70 -1.50
N MET A 59 -20.54 -10.38 -0.20
CA MET A 59 -21.81 -10.35 0.51
C MET A 59 -21.75 -9.42 1.73
N ARG A 60 -22.92 -9.14 2.33
CA ARG A 60 -23.04 -8.48 3.64
C ARG A 60 -23.66 -9.47 4.62
N SER A 61 -22.83 -10.07 5.47
CA SER A 61 -23.26 -11.07 6.44
C SER A 61 -23.49 -10.44 7.83
N LYS A 62 -23.92 -11.26 8.79
CA LYS A 62 -23.75 -10.93 10.21
C LYS A 62 -22.29 -11.13 10.62
N LEU A 63 -21.94 -10.59 11.78
CA LEU A 63 -20.63 -10.83 12.39
C LEU A 63 -20.45 -12.33 12.59
N GLY A 64 -19.34 -12.87 12.08
CA GLY A 64 -19.03 -14.29 12.13
C GLY A 64 -18.39 -14.71 13.45
N ASP A 65 -17.91 -15.95 13.50
CA ASP A 65 -17.15 -16.46 14.63
C ASP A 65 -15.76 -15.82 14.67
N LEU A 66 -15.52 -14.97 15.67
CA LEU A 66 -14.26 -14.27 15.85
C LEU A 66 -13.13 -15.17 16.37
N THR A 67 -13.41 -16.41 16.79
CA THR A 67 -12.36 -17.35 17.19
C THR A 67 -11.54 -17.82 15.99
N ILE A 68 -12.18 -18.01 14.84
CA ILE A 68 -11.52 -18.28 13.56
C ILE A 68 -10.57 -17.12 13.19
N ILE A 69 -11.03 -15.88 13.38
CA ILE A 69 -10.20 -14.70 13.15
C ILE A 69 -9.01 -14.65 14.10
N ASP A 70 -9.16 -15.08 15.36
CA ASP A 70 -8.05 -15.17 16.30
C ASP A 70 -6.97 -16.14 15.81
N GLU A 71 -7.37 -17.28 15.23
CA GLU A 71 -6.45 -18.26 14.65
C GLU A 71 -5.77 -17.75 13.38
N ILE A 72 -6.51 -17.06 12.49
CA ILE A 72 -5.95 -16.42 11.29
C ILE A 72 -4.88 -15.40 11.68
N VAL A 73 -5.15 -14.53 12.66
CA VAL A 73 -4.17 -13.52 13.09
C VAL A 73 -2.94 -14.17 13.72
N ARG A 74 -3.10 -15.27 14.49
CA ARG A 74 -1.94 -16.06 14.98
C ARG A 74 -1.12 -16.64 13.83
N ALA A 75 -1.77 -17.22 12.82
CA ALA A 75 -1.10 -17.80 11.67
C ALA A 75 -0.29 -16.72 10.92
N VAL A 76 -0.87 -15.55 10.66
CA VAL A 76 -0.18 -14.43 10.00
C VAL A 76 0.97 -13.87 10.86
N ALA A 77 0.76 -13.72 12.16
CA ALA A 77 1.82 -13.27 13.07
C ALA A 77 3.02 -14.22 13.09
N ASN A 78 2.76 -15.54 13.05
CA ASN A 78 3.80 -16.56 12.98
C ASN A 78 4.63 -16.48 11.70
N SER A 79 4.03 -16.06 10.57
CA SER A 79 4.74 -15.88 9.30
C SER A 79 5.59 -14.60 9.24
N GLN A 80 5.48 -13.68 10.22
CA GLN A 80 6.24 -12.42 10.28
C GLN A 80 6.13 -11.60 8.99
N ILE A 81 4.91 -11.26 8.60
CA ILE A 81 4.65 -10.46 7.40
C ILE A 81 4.95 -8.97 7.67
N PRO A 82 5.67 -8.26 6.79
CA PRO A 82 6.02 -6.86 6.99
C PRO A 82 4.84 -5.91 7.22
N HIS A 83 3.75 -6.02 6.45
CA HIS A 83 2.58 -5.17 6.57
C HIS A 83 1.31 -5.99 6.69
N VAL A 84 0.46 -5.67 7.66
CA VAL A 84 -0.82 -6.35 7.85
C VAL A 84 -1.93 -5.33 7.97
N TYR A 85 -2.92 -5.42 7.10
CA TYR A 85 -4.08 -4.53 7.11
C TYR A 85 -5.27 -5.32 7.62
N LEU A 86 -5.86 -4.86 8.72
CA LEU A 86 -7.12 -5.36 9.24
C LEU A 86 -8.24 -4.60 8.51
N ILE A 87 -8.92 -5.31 7.61
CA ILE A 87 -9.93 -4.78 6.70
C ILE A 87 -11.21 -5.64 6.79
N GLY A 88 -12.11 -5.49 5.82
CA GLY A 88 -13.03 -6.56 5.44
C GLY A 88 -14.24 -6.69 6.35
N GLY A 89 -15.39 -6.57 5.68
CA GLY A 89 -16.53 -5.97 6.35
C GLY A 89 -16.08 -4.65 6.98
N GLU A 90 -16.64 -4.33 8.14
CA GLU A 90 -16.24 -3.19 8.93
C GLU A 90 -15.52 -3.65 10.20
N PRO A 91 -14.18 -3.45 10.32
CA PRO A 91 -13.41 -3.84 11.50
C PRO A 91 -13.92 -3.25 12.80
N SER A 92 -14.54 -2.05 12.79
CA SER A 92 -15.09 -1.47 14.02
C SER A 92 -16.28 -2.23 14.61
N LEU A 93 -16.84 -3.21 13.88
CA LEU A 93 -17.81 -4.15 14.44
C LEU A 93 -17.17 -5.22 15.34
N VAL A 94 -15.86 -5.43 15.23
CA VAL A 94 -15.07 -6.21 16.19
C VAL A 94 -14.84 -5.34 17.44
N THR A 95 -14.76 -5.96 18.62
CA THR A 95 -14.51 -5.24 19.87
C THR A 95 -13.10 -4.61 19.87
N GLU A 96 -12.96 -3.44 20.49
CA GLU A 96 -11.66 -2.77 20.61
C GLU A 96 -10.62 -3.62 21.35
N GLU A 97 -11.04 -4.42 22.33
CA GLU A 97 -10.20 -5.39 23.03
C GLU A 97 -9.57 -6.40 22.06
N LYS A 98 -10.37 -6.99 21.17
CA LYS A 98 -9.88 -7.93 20.16
C LYS A 98 -8.98 -7.25 19.13
N LEU A 99 -9.37 -6.07 18.65
CA LEU A 99 -8.53 -5.30 17.72
C LEU A 99 -7.16 -4.98 18.32
N ASN A 100 -7.12 -4.58 19.59
CA ASN A 100 -5.87 -4.35 20.31
C ASN A 100 -5.05 -5.63 20.47
N TRP A 101 -5.71 -6.75 20.79
CA TRP A 101 -5.03 -8.03 20.86
C TRP A 101 -4.37 -8.41 19.51
N TYR A 102 -5.07 -8.20 18.38
CA TYR A 102 -4.51 -8.41 17.05
C TYR A 102 -3.31 -7.49 16.77
N ILE A 103 -3.43 -6.20 17.09
CA ILE A 103 -2.34 -5.23 16.91
C ILE A 103 -1.11 -5.65 17.71
N GLU A 104 -1.27 -5.97 19.01
CA GLU A 104 -0.14 -6.36 19.86
C GLU A 104 0.54 -7.64 19.43
N LEU A 105 -0.22 -8.58 18.86
CA LEU A 105 0.32 -9.83 18.34
C LEU A 105 1.13 -9.62 17.05
N LEU A 106 0.68 -8.72 16.17
CA LEU A 106 1.30 -8.47 14.86
C LEU A 106 2.44 -7.45 14.91
N ALA A 107 2.33 -6.41 15.73
CA ALA A 107 3.23 -5.26 15.78
C ALA A 107 4.73 -5.55 16.05
N PRO A 108 5.13 -6.67 16.71
CA PRO A 108 6.55 -7.01 16.84
C PRO A 108 7.27 -7.20 15.50
N HIS A 109 6.56 -7.63 14.46
CA HIS A 109 7.13 -7.91 13.13
C HIS A 109 6.44 -7.16 11.99
N SER A 110 5.21 -6.70 12.22
CA SER A 110 4.37 -6.07 11.18
C SER A 110 4.17 -4.58 11.46
N SER A 111 4.02 -3.78 10.42
CA SER A 111 3.30 -2.50 10.49
C SER A 111 1.80 -2.77 10.29
N VAL A 112 0.97 -2.36 11.25
CA VAL A 112 -0.45 -2.72 11.29
C VAL A 112 -1.32 -1.52 10.92
N THR A 113 -2.23 -1.70 9.97
CA THR A 113 -3.22 -0.67 9.57
C THR A 113 -4.63 -1.18 9.79
N ILE A 114 -5.53 -0.33 10.30
CA ILE A 114 -6.98 -0.62 10.33
C ILE A 114 -7.64 0.20 9.24
N VAL A 115 -8.41 -0.44 8.36
CA VAL A 115 -9.25 0.24 7.37
C VAL A 115 -10.69 0.23 7.86
N THR A 116 -11.24 1.39 8.17
CA THR A 116 -12.59 1.55 8.73
C THR A 116 -13.37 2.63 7.98
N ASN A 117 -14.68 2.45 7.83
CA ASN A 117 -15.56 3.46 7.25
C ASN A 117 -15.72 4.73 8.11
N GLY A 118 -15.22 4.72 9.35
CA GLY A 118 -15.21 5.88 10.24
C GLY A 118 -16.56 6.22 10.89
N ILE A 119 -17.59 5.39 10.71
CA ILE A 119 -18.92 5.61 11.32
C ILE A 119 -18.88 5.35 12.84
N LYS A 120 -18.31 4.22 13.24
CA LYS A 120 -18.07 3.92 14.65
C LYS A 120 -16.62 4.29 14.98
N CYS A 121 -16.46 5.39 15.71
CA CYS A 121 -15.15 5.83 16.17
C CYS A 121 -14.59 4.86 17.22
N LEU A 122 -13.40 4.31 16.97
CA LEU A 122 -12.69 3.45 17.90
C LEU A 122 -11.91 4.28 18.92
N LYS A 123 -12.21 4.17 20.21
CA LYS A 123 -11.74 5.15 21.20
C LYS A 123 -10.42 4.79 21.87
N SER A 124 -10.15 3.50 22.07
CA SER A 124 -9.03 3.01 22.89
C SER A 124 -8.14 2.05 22.11
N ILE A 125 -7.71 2.44 20.91
CA ILE A 125 -6.85 1.60 20.07
C ILE A 125 -5.38 1.75 20.47
N SER A 126 -4.64 0.64 20.40
CA SER A 126 -3.22 0.56 20.76
C SER A 126 -2.39 1.62 20.01
N PRO A 127 -1.46 2.31 20.69
CA PRO A 127 -0.53 3.25 20.05
C PRO A 127 0.43 2.54 19.08
N ARG A 128 0.53 1.21 19.10
CA ARG A 128 1.31 0.41 18.14
C ARG A 128 0.65 0.29 16.78
N LEU A 129 -0.61 0.72 16.63
CA LEU A 129 -1.23 0.85 15.32
C LEU A 129 -0.43 1.86 14.49
N ALA A 130 -0.07 1.48 13.27
CA ALA A 130 0.68 2.35 12.38
C ALA A 130 -0.21 3.40 11.73
N CYS A 131 -1.43 3.03 11.31
CA CYS A 131 -2.29 3.92 10.54
C CYS A 131 -3.76 3.53 10.63
N PHE A 132 -4.65 4.52 10.60
CA PHE A 132 -6.04 4.33 10.19
C PHE A 132 -6.23 4.71 8.72
N GLY A 133 -6.84 3.83 7.93
CA GLY A 133 -7.41 4.18 6.64
C GLY A 133 -8.88 4.55 6.81
N VAL A 134 -9.26 5.80 6.52
CA VAL A 134 -10.65 6.28 6.57
C VAL A 134 -11.02 6.92 5.23
N PRO A 135 -12.09 6.48 4.55
CA PRO A 135 -12.46 7.03 3.26
C PRO A 135 -13.21 8.37 3.40
N LEU A 136 -12.93 9.30 2.49
CA LEU A 136 -13.79 10.45 2.19
C LEU A 136 -14.15 10.43 0.71
N HIS A 137 -15.24 9.75 0.35
CA HIS A 137 -15.64 9.54 -1.05
C HIS A 137 -16.11 10.79 -1.81
N GLY A 138 -16.25 11.93 -1.14
CA GLY A 138 -16.70 13.19 -1.72
C GLY A 138 -16.20 14.37 -0.90
N ASP A 139 -16.17 15.55 -1.51
CA ASP A 139 -15.83 16.80 -0.81
C ASP A 139 -17.01 17.41 -0.04
N ASN A 140 -18.19 16.80 -0.18
CA ASN A 140 -19.44 17.20 0.47
C ASN A 140 -20.30 15.98 0.85
N ALA A 141 -21.34 16.23 1.66
CA ALA A 141 -22.24 15.19 2.13
C ALA A 141 -23.00 14.49 1.00
N ALA A 142 -23.47 15.23 -0.01
CA ALA A 142 -24.26 14.64 -1.09
C ALA A 142 -23.46 13.55 -1.82
N THR A 143 -22.20 13.81 -2.17
CA THR A 143 -21.36 12.84 -2.86
C THR A 143 -20.89 11.70 -1.95
N HIS A 144 -20.44 12.00 -0.73
CA HIS A 144 -19.95 10.98 0.19
C HIS A 144 -21.06 10.00 0.60
N GLU A 145 -22.23 10.53 0.95
CA GLU A 145 -23.37 9.76 1.45
C GLU A 145 -24.10 9.02 0.34
N PHE A 146 -24.11 9.56 -0.88
CA PHE A 146 -24.58 8.84 -2.06
C PHE A 146 -23.79 7.54 -2.27
N PHE A 147 -22.46 7.62 -2.21
CA PHE A 147 -21.62 6.45 -2.44
C PHE A 147 -21.75 5.42 -1.32
N ASN A 148 -21.67 5.82 -0.04
CA ASN A 148 -21.67 4.87 1.08
C ASN A 148 -23.07 4.45 1.58
N ARG A 149 -24.11 5.15 1.10
CA ARG A 149 -25.52 4.98 1.46
C ARG A 149 -25.80 5.07 2.96
N TYR A 150 -25.18 6.02 3.64
CA TYR A 150 -25.37 6.26 5.06
C TYR A 150 -25.58 7.75 5.34
N PRO A 151 -26.83 8.20 5.61
CA PRO A 151 -27.11 9.60 5.91
C PRO A 151 -26.33 10.12 7.12
N GLY A 152 -25.76 11.32 7.01
CA GLY A 152 -24.95 11.95 8.05
C GLY A 152 -23.51 11.41 8.16
N SER A 153 -23.15 10.37 7.40
CA SER A 153 -21.82 9.77 7.48
C SER A 153 -20.68 10.72 7.16
N PHE A 154 -20.91 11.73 6.32
CA PHE A 154 -19.86 12.68 5.97
C PHE A 154 -19.39 13.49 7.17
N GLN A 155 -20.32 13.92 8.03
CA GLN A 155 -19.97 14.62 9.26
C GLN A 155 -19.32 13.67 10.27
N ILE A 156 -19.91 12.48 10.46
CA ILE A 156 -19.41 11.47 11.40
C ILE A 156 -17.97 11.07 11.06
N ALA A 157 -17.68 10.78 9.79
CA ALA A 157 -16.34 10.40 9.34
C ALA A 157 -15.32 11.51 9.64
N GLN A 158 -15.66 12.78 9.40
CA GLN A 158 -14.78 13.90 9.72
C GLN A 158 -14.52 14.06 11.22
N GLU A 159 -15.53 13.83 12.07
CA GLU A 159 -15.39 13.85 13.53
C GLU A 159 -14.49 12.71 14.01
N THR A 160 -14.68 11.51 13.46
CA THR A 160 -13.82 10.35 13.71
C THR A 160 -12.37 10.60 13.29
N ILE A 161 -12.14 11.17 12.10
CA ILE A 161 -10.80 11.52 11.63
C ILE A 161 -10.13 12.53 12.58
N ARG A 162 -10.84 13.61 12.95
CA ARG A 162 -10.32 14.59 13.91
C ARG A 162 -9.98 13.95 15.25
N TYR A 163 -10.80 13.01 15.71
CA TYR A 163 -10.51 12.27 16.93
C TYR A 163 -9.21 11.47 16.80
N TYR A 164 -9.06 10.64 15.76
CA TYR A 164 -7.84 9.84 15.56
C TYR A 164 -6.58 10.72 15.48
N VAL A 165 -6.64 11.80 14.70
CA VAL A 165 -5.53 12.77 14.60
C VAL A 165 -5.23 13.40 15.98
N SER A 166 -6.25 13.78 16.76
CA SER A 166 -6.05 14.36 18.11
C SER A 166 -5.41 13.39 19.11
N GLN A 167 -5.53 12.08 18.88
CA GLN A 167 -4.88 11.04 19.67
C GLN A 167 -3.46 10.71 19.18
N GLY A 168 -2.96 11.40 18.16
CA GLY A 168 -1.63 11.19 17.59
C GLY A 168 -1.53 10.02 16.61
N HIS A 169 -2.66 9.45 16.18
CA HIS A 169 -2.64 8.46 15.11
C HIS A 169 -2.44 9.11 13.75
N ASP A 170 -1.69 8.43 12.90
CA ASP A 170 -1.67 8.74 11.47
C ASP A 170 -2.99 8.26 10.84
N VAL A 171 -3.57 9.13 10.01
CA VAL A 171 -4.81 8.85 9.29
C VAL A 171 -4.58 9.09 7.80
N ARG A 172 -4.82 8.05 7.00
CA ARG A 172 -4.81 8.06 5.55
C ARG A 172 -6.22 8.20 5.00
N CYS A 173 -6.39 9.12 4.05
CA CYS A 173 -7.62 9.23 3.26
C CYS A 173 -7.57 8.21 2.13
N ILE A 174 -8.62 7.38 2.02
CA ILE A 174 -8.72 6.32 1.00
C ILE A 174 -10.02 6.47 0.18
N PRO A 175 -10.18 7.56 -0.59
CA PRO A 175 -11.36 7.74 -1.41
C PRO A 175 -11.39 6.70 -2.54
N VAL A 176 -12.60 6.24 -2.87
CA VAL A 176 -12.82 5.44 -4.07
C VAL A 176 -13.19 6.36 -5.23
N LEU A 177 -12.33 6.46 -6.24
CA LEU A 177 -12.57 7.18 -7.49
C LEU A 177 -13.60 6.44 -8.33
N THR A 178 -14.64 7.16 -8.71
CA THR A 178 -15.77 6.70 -9.52
C THR A 178 -16.09 7.73 -10.60
N GLY A 179 -16.96 7.38 -11.55
CA GLY A 179 -17.53 8.36 -12.49
C GLY A 179 -18.26 9.53 -11.80
N TYR A 180 -18.70 9.38 -10.54
CA TYR A 180 -19.51 10.39 -9.84
C TYR A 180 -18.69 11.44 -9.06
N ASN A 181 -17.46 11.11 -8.63
CA ASN A 181 -16.62 11.99 -7.81
C ASN A 181 -15.28 12.35 -8.46
N HIS A 182 -15.09 11.99 -9.74
CA HIS A 182 -13.83 12.17 -10.47
C HIS A 182 -13.33 13.62 -10.52
N ASP A 183 -14.24 14.59 -10.39
CA ASP A 183 -13.98 16.03 -10.41
C ASP A 183 -13.87 16.65 -9.01
N GLN A 184 -13.86 15.84 -7.94
CA GLN A 184 -13.76 16.31 -6.56
C GLN A 184 -12.42 15.99 -5.89
N ILE A 185 -11.51 15.28 -6.54
CA ILE A 185 -10.31 14.72 -5.90
C ILE A 185 -9.41 15.80 -5.29
N TYR A 186 -9.28 16.96 -5.96
CA TYR A 186 -8.52 18.10 -5.41
C TYR A 186 -9.12 18.62 -4.10
N ASN A 187 -10.45 18.77 -4.05
CA ASN A 187 -11.15 19.24 -2.86
C ASN A 187 -11.16 18.19 -1.74
N ILE A 188 -11.21 16.89 -2.07
CA ILE A 188 -11.02 15.80 -1.12
C ILE A 188 -9.61 15.89 -0.49
N CYS A 189 -8.57 16.13 -1.30
CA CYS A 189 -7.21 16.34 -0.79
C CYS A 189 -7.14 17.57 0.12
N LYS A 190 -7.76 18.69 -0.27
CA LYS A 190 -7.87 19.90 0.54
C LYS A 190 -8.55 19.64 1.88
N LEU A 191 -9.62 18.85 1.88
CA LEU A 191 -10.34 18.46 3.09
C LEU A 191 -9.47 17.55 3.97
N ALA A 192 -8.77 16.58 3.39
CA ALA A 192 -7.85 15.71 4.10
C ALA A 192 -6.75 16.50 4.85
N VAL A 193 -6.14 17.49 4.18
CA VAL A 193 -5.19 18.42 4.81
C VAL A 193 -5.83 19.15 5.99
N LYS A 194 -7.02 19.72 5.79
CA LYS A 194 -7.76 20.46 6.84
C LYS A 194 -8.06 19.60 8.07
N LEU A 195 -8.30 18.29 7.87
CA LEU A 195 -8.59 17.35 8.95
C LEU A 195 -7.33 16.79 9.62
N GLY A 196 -6.14 17.12 9.11
CA GLY A 196 -4.87 16.67 9.64
C GLY A 196 -4.42 15.29 9.15
N MET A 197 -5.03 14.76 8.10
CA MET A 197 -4.63 13.49 7.48
C MET A 197 -3.23 13.63 6.84
N GLU A 198 -2.42 12.56 6.89
CA GLU A 198 -1.03 12.59 6.41
C GLU A 198 -0.87 12.18 4.95
N SER A 199 -1.86 11.50 4.38
CA SER A 199 -1.79 10.97 3.02
C SER A 199 -3.18 10.77 2.39
N VAL A 200 -3.22 10.76 1.06
CA VAL A 200 -4.41 10.46 0.26
C VAL A 200 -4.05 9.40 -0.78
N PHE A 201 -4.58 8.20 -0.64
CA PHE A 201 -4.41 7.13 -1.62
C PHE A 201 -5.75 6.81 -2.26
N VAL A 202 -5.90 7.24 -3.51
CA VAL A 202 -7.12 7.07 -4.29
C VAL A 202 -7.18 5.62 -4.77
N ASP A 203 -8.20 4.89 -4.34
CA ASP A 203 -8.53 3.59 -4.91
C ASP A 203 -9.46 3.82 -6.09
N ARG A 204 -9.19 3.29 -7.28
CA ARG A 204 -10.16 3.37 -8.37
C ARG A 204 -11.19 2.26 -8.25
N PHE A 205 -12.43 2.57 -8.60
CA PHE A 205 -13.46 1.56 -8.65
C PHE A 205 -13.20 0.55 -9.78
N GLU A 206 -13.38 -0.72 -9.44
CA GLU A 206 -13.36 -1.87 -10.34
C GLU A 206 -14.60 -2.72 -10.11
N ASP A 207 -15.05 -3.44 -11.14
CA ASP A 207 -16.19 -4.33 -10.99
C ASP A 207 -15.78 -5.55 -10.16
N GLY A 208 -16.22 -5.55 -8.90
CA GLY A 208 -15.99 -6.63 -7.94
C GLY A 208 -17.11 -6.73 -6.91
N GLY A 209 -17.33 -7.94 -6.41
CA GLY A 209 -18.32 -8.23 -5.37
C GLY A 209 -19.72 -7.66 -5.66
N ILE A 210 -20.35 -7.11 -4.63
CA ILE A 210 -21.65 -6.44 -4.73
C ILE A 210 -21.61 -5.24 -5.68
N GLY A 211 -20.48 -4.52 -5.74
CA GLY A 211 -20.34 -3.29 -6.53
C GLY A 211 -20.52 -3.49 -8.02
N ALA A 212 -20.19 -4.68 -8.55
CA ALA A 212 -20.39 -5.01 -9.95
C ALA A 212 -21.87 -4.90 -10.38
N SER A 213 -22.83 -5.22 -9.49
CA SER A 213 -24.26 -5.14 -9.78
C SER A 213 -24.78 -3.71 -9.90
N PHE A 214 -24.06 -2.73 -9.33
CA PHE A 214 -24.43 -1.30 -9.36
C PHE A 214 -23.63 -0.50 -10.39
N SER A 215 -22.57 -1.09 -10.95
CA SER A 215 -21.61 -0.39 -11.80
C SER A 215 -22.23 0.29 -13.01
N GLY A 216 -23.05 -0.44 -13.78
CA GLY A 216 -23.70 0.10 -14.97
C GLY A 216 -24.79 1.13 -14.68
N GLU A 217 -25.64 0.87 -13.67
CA GLU A 217 -26.74 1.75 -13.27
C GLU A 217 -26.25 3.12 -12.80
N TYR A 218 -25.17 3.13 -12.00
CA TYR A 218 -24.63 4.34 -11.38
C TYR A 218 -23.37 4.88 -12.06
N GLN A 219 -22.96 4.29 -13.19
CA GLN A 219 -21.75 4.66 -13.93
C GLN A 219 -20.51 4.75 -13.03
N LEU A 220 -20.32 3.73 -12.19
CA LEU A 220 -19.27 3.75 -11.16
C LEU A 220 -17.86 3.72 -11.76
N LYS A 221 -17.64 2.96 -12.84
CA LYS A 221 -16.36 2.94 -13.55
C LYS A 221 -16.08 4.30 -14.21
N PRO A 222 -14.99 5.01 -13.85
CA PRO A 222 -14.64 6.26 -14.50
C PRO A 222 -14.27 6.05 -15.96
N THR A 223 -14.68 6.97 -16.84
CA THR A 223 -14.16 7.01 -18.22
C THR A 223 -12.69 7.45 -18.23
N LEU A 224 -11.99 7.22 -19.35
CA LEU A 224 -10.61 7.69 -19.53
C LEU A 224 -10.47 9.20 -19.27
N GLN A 225 -11.39 10.00 -19.80
CA GLN A 225 -11.39 11.46 -19.60
C GLN A 225 -11.59 11.82 -18.12
N GLN A 226 -12.54 11.17 -17.44
CA GLN A 226 -12.79 11.38 -16.01
C GLN A 226 -11.57 11.00 -15.17
N PHE A 227 -10.90 9.90 -15.51
CA PHE A 227 -9.66 9.49 -14.86
C PHE A 227 -8.55 10.53 -15.06
N GLN A 228 -8.36 11.04 -16.28
CA GLN A 228 -7.37 12.08 -16.57
C GLN A 228 -7.67 13.41 -15.85
N ILE A 229 -8.95 13.76 -15.65
CA ILE A 229 -9.35 14.89 -14.81
C ILE A 229 -8.88 14.65 -13.37
N ALA A 230 -9.18 13.49 -12.80
CA ALA A 230 -8.77 13.11 -11.45
C ALA A 230 -7.23 13.14 -11.28
N VAL A 231 -6.47 12.63 -12.25
CA VAL A 231 -4.99 12.71 -12.24
C VAL A 231 -4.52 14.16 -12.21
N GLY A 232 -5.09 15.03 -13.04
CA GLY A 232 -4.75 16.46 -13.02
C GLY A 232 -5.01 17.11 -11.67
N GLN A 233 -6.12 16.73 -11.02
CA GLN A 233 -6.46 17.19 -9.68
C GLN A 233 -5.50 16.67 -8.60
N MET A 234 -5.07 15.41 -8.67
CA MET A 234 -4.09 14.83 -7.76
C MET A 234 -2.73 15.51 -7.89
N LEU A 235 -2.25 15.73 -9.11
CA LEU A 235 -0.97 16.41 -9.37
C LEU A 235 -0.99 17.84 -8.82
N LYS A 236 -2.08 18.57 -9.10
CA LYS A 236 -2.29 19.91 -8.53
C LYS A 236 -2.30 19.88 -7.00
N ALA A 237 -2.91 18.86 -6.38
CA ALA A 237 -2.90 18.70 -4.93
C ALA A 237 -1.49 18.41 -4.37
N ARG A 238 -0.64 17.65 -5.09
CA ARG A 238 0.77 17.44 -4.71
C ARG A 238 1.55 18.76 -4.68
N GLU A 239 1.28 19.64 -5.64
CA GLU A 239 1.91 20.97 -5.74
C GLU A 239 1.39 21.94 -4.69
N ASP A 240 0.07 22.07 -4.56
CA ASP A 240 -0.58 23.08 -3.70
C ASP A 240 -0.52 22.70 -2.20
N PHE A 241 -0.42 21.41 -1.87
CA PHE A 241 -0.42 20.92 -0.48
C PHE A 241 0.89 20.22 -0.12
N GLN A 242 1.92 21.01 0.19
CA GLN A 242 3.26 20.51 0.53
C GLN A 242 3.28 19.43 1.62
N LYS A 243 2.38 19.51 2.62
CA LYS A 243 2.24 18.48 3.67
C LYS A 243 1.93 17.09 3.09
N LEU A 244 1.10 17.03 2.05
CA LEU A 244 0.82 15.78 1.35
C LEU A 244 1.94 15.48 0.36
N GLY A 245 2.25 16.40 -0.55
CA GLY A 245 3.28 16.21 -1.59
C GLY A 245 3.11 14.86 -2.29
N ASP A 246 4.18 14.06 -2.33
CA ASP A 246 4.19 12.73 -2.94
C ASP A 246 3.25 11.71 -2.26
N ARG A 247 2.69 12.02 -1.09
CA ARG A 247 1.72 11.17 -0.35
C ARG A 247 0.28 11.28 -0.89
N VAL A 248 0.09 11.90 -2.04
CA VAL A 248 -1.12 11.77 -2.86
C VAL A 248 -0.84 10.76 -3.96
N GLY A 249 -1.45 9.59 -3.94
CA GLY A 249 -1.18 8.54 -4.92
C GLY A 249 -2.37 7.63 -5.17
N PHE A 250 -2.16 6.52 -5.87
CA PHE A 250 -3.18 5.48 -6.05
C PHE A 250 -2.92 4.30 -5.10
N GLY A 251 -3.97 3.80 -4.44
CA GLY A 251 -3.91 2.59 -3.61
C GLY A 251 -4.20 1.30 -4.40
N THR A 252 -4.89 1.43 -5.53
CA THR A 252 -5.12 0.36 -6.52
C THR A 252 -4.14 0.46 -7.68
N ALA A 253 -3.82 -0.68 -8.29
CA ALA A 253 -2.99 -0.71 -9.50
C ALA A 253 -3.63 0.09 -10.64
N VAL A 254 -2.83 0.92 -11.32
CA VAL A 254 -3.25 1.72 -12.48
C VAL A 254 -2.24 1.52 -13.60
N PRO A 255 -2.68 1.19 -14.83
CA PRO A 255 -1.78 1.14 -15.98
C PRO A 255 -1.03 2.46 -16.18
N PHE A 256 0.29 2.38 -16.33
CA PHE A 256 1.13 3.59 -16.45
C PHE A 256 0.84 4.39 -17.72
N CYS A 257 0.27 3.74 -18.73
CA CYS A 257 -0.09 4.34 -20.01
C CYS A 257 -1.39 5.12 -20.00
N LEU A 258 -2.13 5.07 -18.89
CA LEU A 258 -3.43 5.73 -18.78
C LEU A 258 -3.30 7.27 -18.80
N ASP A 259 -2.19 7.77 -18.25
CA ASP A 259 -1.84 9.19 -18.26
C ASP A 259 -0.32 9.37 -18.11
N GLU A 260 0.34 9.98 -19.11
CA GLU A 260 1.80 10.20 -19.05
C GLU A 260 2.24 11.07 -17.87
N ARG A 261 1.36 11.94 -17.35
CA ARG A 261 1.70 12.85 -16.26
C ARG A 261 1.94 12.08 -14.97
N MET A 262 1.32 10.91 -14.79
CA MET A 262 1.59 10.03 -13.66
C MET A 262 3.04 9.56 -13.65
N ILE A 263 3.55 9.15 -14.81
CA ILE A 263 4.94 8.72 -14.98
C ILE A 263 5.89 9.87 -14.64
N LEU A 264 5.66 11.04 -15.23
CA LEU A 264 6.50 12.23 -15.03
C LEU A 264 6.56 12.69 -13.58
N ALA A 265 5.45 12.52 -12.85
CA ALA A 265 5.34 12.87 -11.45
C ALA A 265 5.77 11.73 -10.49
N GLY A 266 6.20 10.57 -11.00
CA GLY A 266 6.48 9.40 -10.17
C GLY A 266 5.26 8.88 -9.40
N MET A 267 4.04 9.14 -9.90
CA MET A 267 2.76 8.70 -9.34
C MET A 267 2.33 7.37 -9.96
N THR A 268 3.15 6.34 -9.82
CA THR A 268 2.88 4.99 -10.33
C THR A 268 2.28 4.10 -9.25
N ALA A 269 1.40 3.18 -9.64
CA ALA A 269 0.83 2.16 -8.75
C ALA A 269 0.74 0.84 -9.50
N ASP A 270 1.62 -0.10 -9.16
CA ASP A 270 1.62 -1.45 -9.71
C ASP A 270 0.79 -2.41 -8.87
N CYS A 271 0.51 -3.59 -9.42
CA CYS A 271 -0.27 -4.62 -8.76
C CYS A 271 0.66 -5.58 -8.02
N GLY A 272 0.56 -5.63 -6.69
CA GLY A 272 1.35 -6.56 -5.86
C GLY A 272 0.90 -8.03 -5.91
N VAL A 273 -0.17 -8.35 -6.64
CA VAL A 273 -0.71 -9.71 -6.74
C VAL A 273 0.37 -10.69 -7.21
N GLY A 274 0.59 -11.75 -6.43
CA GLY A 274 1.57 -12.80 -6.76
C GLY A 274 3.03 -12.40 -6.58
N SER A 275 3.34 -11.14 -6.27
CA SER A 275 4.70 -10.64 -6.05
C SER A 275 4.96 -10.10 -4.64
N SER A 276 3.97 -9.46 -4.01
CA SER A 276 4.12 -8.82 -2.70
C SER A 276 2.82 -8.72 -1.88
N PHE A 277 1.67 -9.14 -2.41
CA PHE A 277 0.36 -8.95 -1.78
C PHE A 277 -0.54 -10.19 -1.88
N VAL A 278 -1.25 -10.48 -0.79
CA VAL A 278 -2.37 -11.42 -0.72
C VAL A 278 -3.47 -10.91 0.23
N ALA A 279 -4.66 -11.49 0.12
CA ALA A 279 -5.74 -11.27 1.08
C ALA A 279 -6.20 -12.60 1.69
N ILE A 280 -6.63 -12.57 2.95
CA ILE A 280 -7.17 -13.70 3.69
C ILE A 280 -8.60 -13.35 4.07
N ASN A 281 -9.53 -14.21 3.68
CA ASN A 281 -10.95 -13.99 3.99
C ASN A 281 -11.32 -14.46 5.41
N PRO A 282 -12.56 -14.20 5.89
CA PRO A 282 -12.96 -14.59 7.24
C PRO A 282 -12.97 -16.11 7.52
N ALA A 283 -12.80 -16.95 6.48
CA ALA A 283 -12.69 -18.41 6.59
C ALA A 283 -11.23 -18.92 6.56
N GLY A 284 -10.25 -18.01 6.47
CA GLY A 284 -8.82 -18.34 6.41
C GLY A 284 -8.29 -18.61 5.00
N GLU A 285 -9.14 -18.52 3.97
CA GLU A 285 -8.75 -18.78 2.59
C GLU A 285 -7.84 -17.66 2.06
N VAL A 286 -6.66 -18.05 1.56
CA VAL A 286 -5.70 -17.14 0.94
C VAL A 286 -6.08 -16.91 -0.51
N ARG A 287 -6.34 -15.65 -0.85
CA ARG A 287 -6.68 -15.16 -2.18
C ARG A 287 -5.61 -14.20 -2.67
N MET A 288 -5.51 -14.04 -3.98
CA MET A 288 -4.50 -13.16 -4.58
C MET A 288 -4.69 -11.69 -4.18
N CYS A 289 -5.93 -11.27 -3.98
CA CYS A 289 -6.34 -9.97 -3.50
C CYS A 289 -7.75 -10.08 -2.93
N ASN A 290 -8.19 -9.04 -2.23
CA ASN A 290 -9.50 -9.02 -1.59
C ASN A 290 -10.68 -9.03 -2.58
N GLN A 291 -10.45 -8.71 -3.86
CA GLN A 291 -11.50 -8.73 -4.89
C GLN A 291 -11.57 -10.05 -5.68
N SER A 292 -10.54 -10.88 -5.63
CA SER A 292 -10.44 -12.11 -6.42
C SER A 292 -11.23 -13.27 -5.79
N GLN A 293 -11.79 -14.16 -6.61
CA GLN A 293 -12.38 -15.42 -6.16
C GLN A 293 -11.40 -16.60 -6.16
N LEU A 294 -10.19 -16.43 -6.66
CA LEU A 294 -9.17 -17.48 -6.68
C LEU A 294 -8.53 -17.66 -5.30
N VAL A 295 -8.61 -18.90 -4.81
CA VAL A 295 -8.09 -19.38 -3.53
C VAL A 295 -6.88 -20.29 -3.78
N PHE A 296 -5.83 -20.14 -2.96
CA PHE A 296 -4.55 -20.85 -3.13
C PHE A 296 -4.18 -21.74 -1.94
N GLY A 297 -4.95 -21.68 -0.85
CA GLY A 297 -4.75 -22.45 0.37
C GLY A 297 -5.53 -21.84 1.52
N ASN A 298 -5.37 -22.38 2.72
CA ASN A 298 -5.98 -21.86 3.95
C ASN A 298 -4.93 -21.73 5.06
N VAL A 299 -4.79 -20.55 5.65
CA VAL A 299 -3.76 -20.29 6.70
C VAL A 299 -4.02 -21.05 8.00
N LEU A 300 -5.22 -21.61 8.17
CA LEU A 300 -5.57 -22.47 9.30
C LEU A 300 -5.07 -23.91 9.13
N GLU A 301 -4.71 -24.29 7.90
CA GLU A 301 -4.25 -25.64 7.56
C GLU A 301 -2.73 -25.69 7.32
N GLU A 302 -2.15 -24.62 6.80
CA GLU A 302 -0.73 -24.56 6.42
C GLU A 302 -0.15 -23.15 6.57
N PRO A 303 1.17 -22.99 6.82
CA PRO A 303 1.79 -21.68 6.95
C PRO A 303 1.67 -20.83 5.68
N LEU A 304 1.49 -19.52 5.85
CA LEU A 304 1.28 -18.60 4.71
C LEU A 304 2.46 -18.60 3.73
N GLU A 305 3.70 -18.70 4.22
CA GLU A 305 4.89 -18.81 3.38
C GLU A 305 4.89 -20.08 2.51
N VAL A 306 4.25 -21.17 2.94
CA VAL A 306 4.12 -22.38 2.13
C VAL A 306 3.11 -22.16 1.02
N ILE A 307 1.93 -21.61 1.34
CA ILE A 307 0.89 -21.26 0.36
C ILE A 307 1.45 -20.34 -0.73
N TRP A 308 2.18 -19.30 -0.31
CA TRP A 308 2.76 -18.30 -1.18
C TRP A 308 3.73 -18.87 -2.22
N ASN A 309 4.47 -19.93 -1.87
CA ASN A 309 5.48 -20.53 -2.75
C ASN A 309 4.96 -21.74 -3.53
N LYS A 310 3.65 -22.04 -3.50
CA LYS A 310 3.08 -23.12 -4.31
C LYS A 310 3.13 -22.80 -5.81
N PRO A 311 3.36 -23.79 -6.68
CA PRO A 311 3.37 -23.61 -8.14
C PRO A 311 2.06 -23.02 -8.70
N VAL A 312 0.92 -23.20 -8.01
CA VAL A 312 -0.36 -22.61 -8.45
C VAL A 312 -0.32 -21.07 -8.48
N MET A 313 0.58 -20.42 -7.74
CA MET A 313 0.78 -18.96 -7.83
C MET A 313 1.48 -18.53 -9.13
N ASP A 314 2.14 -19.45 -9.84
CA ASP A 314 2.88 -19.14 -11.07
C ASP A 314 1.96 -18.71 -12.21
N ILE A 315 0.67 -19.08 -12.15
CA ILE A 315 -0.36 -18.66 -13.11
C ILE A 315 -0.45 -17.13 -13.25
N PHE A 316 0.00 -16.38 -12.24
CA PHE A 316 0.13 -14.92 -12.32
C PHE A 316 1.53 -14.49 -12.70
N ARG A 317 2.53 -15.13 -12.10
CA ARG A 317 3.92 -14.72 -12.13
C ARG A 317 4.55 -14.91 -13.50
N ASP A 318 4.09 -15.89 -14.28
CA ASP A 318 4.66 -16.18 -15.61
C ASP A 318 4.25 -15.20 -16.71
N LEU A 319 3.26 -14.33 -16.44
CA LEU A 319 2.71 -13.32 -17.35
C LEU A 319 2.24 -13.87 -18.72
N SER A 320 2.09 -15.19 -18.85
CA SER A 320 1.67 -15.84 -20.11
C SER A 320 0.21 -15.53 -20.47
N TRP A 321 -0.57 -15.14 -19.48
CA TRP A 321 -1.97 -14.72 -19.57
C TRP A 321 -2.16 -13.28 -20.07
N VAL A 322 -1.10 -12.49 -20.14
CA VAL A 322 -1.21 -11.07 -20.50
C VAL A 322 -1.43 -10.94 -22.00
N ASP A 323 -2.54 -10.32 -22.38
CA ASP A 323 -2.88 -10.04 -23.77
C ASP A 323 -2.26 -8.73 -24.30
N GLU A 324 -2.25 -8.58 -25.64
CA GLU A 324 -1.95 -7.30 -26.28
C GLU A 324 -2.98 -6.22 -25.87
N PRO A 325 -2.56 -4.95 -25.73
CA PRO A 325 -1.25 -4.38 -26.09
C PRO A 325 -0.17 -4.53 -24.99
N CYS A 326 -0.52 -5.11 -23.83
CA CYS A 326 0.39 -5.19 -22.70
C CYS A 326 1.44 -6.28 -22.88
N ALA A 327 1.09 -7.37 -23.56
CA ALA A 327 1.98 -8.51 -23.79
C ALA A 327 3.32 -8.07 -24.41
N SER A 328 3.30 -7.22 -25.45
CA SER A 328 4.50 -6.72 -26.12
C SER A 328 5.14 -5.49 -25.44
N CYS A 329 4.53 -4.94 -24.39
CA CYS A 329 4.99 -3.70 -23.75
C CYS A 329 6.34 -3.86 -23.01
N GLU A 330 7.26 -2.92 -23.21
CA GLU A 330 8.57 -2.93 -22.54
C GLU A 330 8.50 -2.82 -21.01
N LEU A 331 7.42 -2.22 -20.49
CA LEU A 331 7.19 -2.00 -19.07
C LEU A 331 6.29 -3.06 -18.43
N LEU A 332 6.07 -4.18 -19.11
CA LEU A 332 5.13 -5.19 -18.61
C LEU A 332 5.53 -5.71 -17.23
N LEU A 333 6.83 -5.81 -16.93
CA LEU A 333 7.30 -6.31 -15.64
C LEU A 333 7.04 -5.32 -14.50
N GLU A 334 7.14 -4.01 -14.78
CA GLU A 334 6.90 -2.94 -13.83
C GLU A 334 5.40 -2.65 -13.66
N CYS A 335 4.64 -2.61 -14.76
CA CYS A 335 3.23 -2.24 -14.76
C CYS A 335 2.30 -3.44 -14.50
N THR A 336 2.66 -4.62 -15.01
CA THR A 336 1.88 -5.88 -14.92
C THR A 336 0.45 -5.79 -15.47
N GLY A 337 0.20 -4.86 -16.39
CA GLY A 337 -1.10 -4.70 -17.07
C GLY A 337 -2.21 -4.04 -16.24
N GLY A 338 -1.91 -3.45 -15.08
CA GLY A 338 -2.89 -2.78 -14.20
C GLY A 338 -3.66 -3.74 -13.28
N CYS A 339 -4.89 -3.35 -12.88
CA CYS A 339 -5.77 -4.22 -12.09
C CYS A 339 -6.17 -5.44 -12.90
N LYS A 340 -6.14 -6.61 -12.25
CA LYS A 340 -6.37 -7.92 -12.86
C LYS A 340 -7.80 -8.44 -12.66
N VAL A 341 -8.56 -7.79 -11.78
CA VAL A 341 -9.91 -8.21 -11.41
C VAL A 341 -10.92 -7.43 -12.22
N ASP A 342 -11.74 -8.15 -12.96
CA ASP A 342 -12.89 -7.64 -13.66
C ASP A 342 -13.92 -8.77 -13.76
N VAL A 343 -14.91 -8.79 -12.86
CA VAL A 343 -15.89 -9.90 -12.81
C VAL A 343 -16.79 -9.98 -14.05
N ASN A 344 -16.75 -8.95 -14.89
CA ASN A 344 -17.47 -8.90 -16.17
C ASN A 344 -16.64 -9.44 -17.34
N HIS A 345 -15.39 -9.86 -17.11
CA HIS A 345 -14.58 -10.53 -18.12
C HIS A 345 -14.81 -12.05 -18.08
N SER A 346 -14.67 -12.74 -19.22
CA SER A 346 -14.83 -14.20 -19.30
C SER A 346 -13.73 -14.96 -18.58
N ASP A 347 -12.54 -14.37 -18.52
CA ASP A 347 -11.38 -14.97 -17.86
C ASP A 347 -11.34 -14.65 -16.37
N LYS A 348 -10.72 -15.54 -15.60
CA LYS A 348 -10.56 -15.40 -14.15
C LYS A 348 -9.75 -14.17 -13.74
N PHE A 349 -8.90 -13.70 -14.63
CA PHE A 349 -8.12 -12.47 -14.53
C PHE A 349 -7.72 -12.03 -15.94
N CYS A 350 -7.51 -10.74 -16.14
CA CYS A 350 -7.24 -10.14 -17.44
C CYS A 350 -6.45 -8.84 -17.28
N ILE A 351 -5.92 -8.29 -18.37
CA ILE A 351 -5.35 -6.94 -18.35
C ILE A 351 -6.44 -5.92 -18.06
N ASP A 352 -6.03 -4.75 -17.56
CA ASP A 352 -6.95 -3.73 -17.10
C ASP A 352 -7.95 -3.29 -18.20
N TYR A 353 -9.22 -3.08 -17.82
CA TYR A 353 -10.26 -2.75 -18.79
C TYR A 353 -9.94 -1.48 -19.59
N SER A 354 -9.21 -0.54 -18.98
CA SER A 354 -8.90 0.75 -19.60
C SER A 354 -7.89 0.65 -20.74
N VAL A 355 -7.07 -0.41 -20.80
CA VAL A 355 -5.98 -0.54 -21.78
C VAL A 355 -6.24 -1.56 -22.89
N ARG A 356 -7.25 -2.42 -22.74
CA ARG A 356 -7.62 -3.46 -23.73
C ARG A 356 -7.85 -2.93 -25.15
N LYS A 357 -8.19 -1.64 -25.29
CA LYS A 357 -8.47 -0.98 -26.58
C LYS A 357 -7.50 0.16 -26.90
N MET A 358 -6.46 0.35 -26.09
CA MET A 358 -5.47 1.39 -26.32
C MET A 358 -4.35 0.86 -27.23
N PRO A 359 -3.67 1.74 -27.99
CA PRO A 359 -2.54 1.34 -28.84
C PRO A 359 -1.26 0.96 -28.06
N GLY A 360 -1.30 0.93 -26.72
CA GLY A 360 -0.12 0.71 -25.86
C GLY A 360 0.71 1.97 -25.63
N LEU A 361 1.83 1.84 -24.90
CA LEU A 361 2.77 2.94 -24.65
C LEU A 361 3.60 3.25 -25.90
N THR A 362 3.90 4.53 -26.10
CA THR A 362 4.91 4.92 -27.08
C THR A 362 6.32 4.72 -26.47
N PRO A 363 7.35 4.38 -27.28
CA PRO A 363 8.73 4.23 -26.80
C PRO A 363 9.27 5.45 -26.03
N SER A 364 8.83 6.66 -26.39
CA SER A 364 9.20 7.91 -25.71
C SER A 364 8.72 7.98 -24.25
N MET A 365 7.62 7.32 -23.90
CA MET A 365 7.11 7.28 -22.53
C MET A 365 7.89 6.29 -21.66
N ALA A 366 8.35 5.17 -22.24
CA ALA A 366 9.14 4.15 -21.53
C ALA A 366 10.54 4.66 -21.14
N GLU A 367 11.16 5.47 -21.98
CA GLU A 367 12.47 6.07 -21.70
C GLU A 367 12.44 7.02 -20.49
N LYS A 368 11.34 7.77 -20.32
CA LYS A 368 11.17 8.71 -19.20
C LYS A 368 10.99 8.03 -17.85
N LEU A 369 10.51 6.79 -17.80
CA LEU A 369 10.46 6.00 -16.55
C LEU A 369 11.83 5.56 -16.07
N ARG A 370 12.77 5.31 -17.01
CA ARG A 370 14.13 4.86 -16.70
C ARG A 370 15.03 5.98 -16.16
N GLY A 371 14.62 7.24 -16.28
CA GLY A 371 15.40 8.43 -15.90
C GLY A 371 15.09 9.04 -14.52
N CYS A 372 14.27 8.39 -13.68
CA CYS A 372 13.86 8.96 -12.40
C CYS A 372 14.89 8.69 -11.29
N GLU A 373 16.05 9.34 -11.37
CA GLU A 373 17.13 9.21 -10.38
C GLU A 373 16.63 9.56 -8.97
N LEU A 374 16.95 8.70 -8.00
CA LEU A 374 16.82 9.04 -6.59
C LEU A 374 17.78 10.19 -6.28
N THR A 375 17.36 11.09 -5.40
CA THR A 375 18.20 12.19 -4.93
C THR A 375 19.39 11.60 -4.18
N ASN A 376 20.51 11.46 -4.90
CA ASN A 376 21.76 10.90 -4.39
C ASN A 376 22.57 11.97 -3.64
N SER A 377 21.94 12.65 -2.69
CA SER A 377 22.58 13.69 -1.89
C SER A 377 22.41 13.44 -0.40
N TYR A 378 23.42 13.87 0.34
CA TYR A 378 23.44 13.92 1.80
C TYR A 378 23.96 15.30 2.23
N PRO A 379 23.54 15.82 3.39
CA PRO A 379 24.03 17.11 3.88
C PRO A 379 25.54 17.04 4.16
N LEU A 380 26.23 18.18 4.10
CA LEU A 380 27.66 18.25 4.43
C LEU A 380 27.93 17.90 5.90
N ALA A 381 27.07 18.36 6.81
CA ALA A 381 27.16 18.05 8.23
C ALA A 381 26.66 16.64 8.53
N TYR A 382 27.30 15.98 9.49
CA TYR A 382 26.82 14.73 10.07
C TYR A 382 25.53 14.96 10.86
N ARG A 383 24.64 13.97 10.80
CA ARG A 383 23.33 14.02 11.45
C ARG A 383 23.33 13.22 12.74
N ARG A 384 22.38 13.56 13.60
CA ARG A 384 21.99 12.73 14.75
C ARG A 384 20.65 12.12 14.45
N ILE A 385 20.56 10.81 14.56
CA ILE A 385 19.37 10.04 14.20
C ILE A 385 18.93 9.16 15.36
N LYS A 386 17.66 8.78 15.39
CA LYS A 386 17.13 7.74 16.28
C LYS A 386 16.26 6.78 15.48
N PRO A 387 16.18 5.49 15.86
CA PRO A 387 15.20 4.58 15.27
C PRO A 387 13.78 5.16 15.34
N ASN A 388 13.05 5.10 14.22
CA ASN A 388 11.62 5.39 14.25
C ASN A 388 10.89 4.27 15.01
N TYR A 389 9.81 4.62 15.71
CA TYR A 389 9.05 3.68 16.55
C TYR A 389 8.52 2.44 15.80
N TYR A 390 8.23 2.58 14.49
CA TYR A 390 7.72 1.47 13.67
C TYR A 390 8.82 0.67 12.98
N THR A 391 10.09 1.04 13.14
CA THR A 391 11.20 0.38 12.45
C THR A 391 11.56 -0.94 13.13
N LYS A 392 11.62 -2.01 12.33
CA LYS A 392 11.95 -3.35 12.81
C LYS A 392 12.61 -4.19 11.72
N LEU A 393 13.29 -5.25 12.14
CA LEU A 393 13.91 -6.22 11.23
C LEU A 393 13.14 -7.54 11.23
N ILE A 394 12.98 -8.14 10.06
CA ILE A 394 12.55 -9.53 9.90
C ILE A 394 13.72 -10.31 9.31
N LEU A 395 14.22 -11.28 10.08
CA LEU A 395 15.40 -12.08 9.73
C LEU A 395 15.12 -13.58 9.59
N ARG A 396 13.87 -13.99 9.87
CA ARG A 396 13.40 -15.40 9.79
C ARG A 396 13.50 -15.97 8.39
N HIS A 397 13.32 -15.14 7.38
CA HIS A 397 13.27 -15.54 5.98
C HIS A 397 14.66 -15.45 5.33
N PRO A 398 14.87 -16.08 4.15
CA PRO A 398 16.12 -15.95 3.39
C PRO A 398 16.50 -14.49 3.16
N GLU A 399 15.55 -13.67 2.73
CA GLU A 399 15.68 -12.23 2.60
C GLU A 399 15.70 -11.54 3.96
N LYS A 400 16.43 -10.42 4.05
CA LYS A 400 16.55 -9.61 5.26
C LYS A 400 15.75 -8.34 5.06
N PHE A 401 14.65 -8.19 5.79
CA PHE A 401 13.75 -7.08 5.61
C PHE A 401 13.89 -6.05 6.73
N LEU A 402 14.01 -4.80 6.34
CA LEU A 402 13.70 -3.63 7.15
C LEU A 402 12.25 -3.24 6.90
N VAL A 403 11.45 -3.24 7.96
CA VAL A 403 10.06 -2.80 7.92
C VAL A 403 10.00 -1.43 8.56
N THR A 404 9.48 -0.46 7.81
CA THR A 404 9.17 0.89 8.32
C THR A 404 7.67 1.01 8.54
N ARG A 405 7.19 2.21 8.92
CA ARG A 405 5.76 2.46 9.05
C ARG A 405 4.97 2.11 7.78
N TYR A 406 5.54 2.34 6.60
CA TYR A 406 4.83 2.22 5.31
C TYR A 406 5.55 1.42 4.23
N GLN A 407 6.79 0.99 4.46
CA GLN A 407 7.60 0.36 3.43
C GLN A 407 8.29 -0.90 3.94
N THR A 408 8.56 -1.81 3.01
CA THR A 408 9.41 -2.98 3.22
C THR A 408 10.63 -2.81 2.34
N ILE A 409 11.80 -2.89 2.94
CA ILE A 409 13.07 -2.68 2.26
C ILE A 409 13.92 -3.93 2.47
N LYS A 410 14.43 -4.50 1.37
CA LYS A 410 15.39 -5.61 1.44
C LYS A 410 16.79 -5.06 1.70
N LEU A 411 17.48 -5.62 2.68
CA LEU A 411 18.82 -5.23 3.09
C LEU A 411 19.85 -6.22 2.54
N ASP A 412 20.98 -5.70 2.07
CA ASP A 412 22.21 -6.48 1.92
C ASP A 412 22.90 -6.67 3.29
N GLU A 413 23.99 -7.45 3.32
CA GLU A 413 24.70 -7.76 4.56
C GLU A 413 25.25 -6.51 5.26
N ALA A 414 25.79 -5.56 4.50
CA ALA A 414 26.34 -4.31 5.03
C ALA A 414 25.25 -3.45 5.66
N ALA A 415 24.13 -3.25 4.95
CA ALA A 415 22.99 -2.49 5.42
C ALA A 415 22.34 -3.15 6.66
N LEU A 416 22.29 -4.48 6.70
CA LEU A 416 21.81 -5.23 7.87
C LEU A 416 22.67 -4.96 9.12
N LEU A 417 23.99 -5.04 9.00
CA LEU A 417 24.90 -4.79 10.14
C LEU A 417 24.75 -3.35 10.66
N ILE A 418 24.66 -2.37 9.76
CA ILE A 418 24.44 -0.97 10.13
C ILE A 418 23.10 -0.82 10.86
N MET A 419 22.01 -1.38 10.31
CA MET A 419 20.69 -1.31 10.94
C MET A 419 20.65 -2.00 12.31
N GLN A 420 21.36 -3.12 12.49
CA GLN A 420 21.46 -3.79 13.79
C GLN A 420 22.13 -2.92 14.85
N GLU A 421 23.10 -2.07 14.47
CA GLU A 421 23.72 -1.12 15.40
C GLU A 421 22.82 0.08 15.67
N ILE A 422 22.18 0.64 14.64
CA ILE A 422 21.22 1.74 14.80
C ILE A 422 20.09 1.35 15.78
N LEU A 423 19.56 0.12 15.67
CA LEU A 423 18.44 -0.35 16.49
C LEU A 423 18.79 -0.69 17.95
N LYS A 424 20.09 -0.76 18.31
CA LYS A 424 20.52 -0.99 19.70
C LYS A 424 20.55 0.29 20.53
N GLU A 425 20.66 1.44 19.87
CA GLU A 425 20.86 2.74 20.51
C GLU A 425 19.59 3.58 20.53
N THR A 426 19.52 4.53 21.48
CA THR A 426 18.41 5.49 21.55
C THR A 426 18.60 6.68 20.62
N VAL A 427 19.85 7.09 20.41
CA VAL A 427 20.30 8.14 19.47
C VAL A 427 21.66 7.71 18.95
N PHE A 428 21.91 7.93 17.66
CA PHE A 428 23.12 7.56 16.97
C PHE A 428 23.67 8.77 16.20
N ASP A 429 24.96 9.06 16.36
CA ASP A 429 25.69 10.09 15.62
C ASP A 429 26.23 9.50 14.31
N GLU A 430 25.87 10.08 13.16
CA GLU A 430 26.22 9.54 11.83
C GLU A 430 27.73 9.38 11.62
N ASP A 431 28.55 10.27 12.21
CA ASP A 431 30.02 10.16 12.19
C ASP A 431 30.53 8.89 12.90
N ASP A 432 29.86 8.46 13.97
CA ASP A 432 30.19 7.20 14.64
C ASP A 432 29.85 5.99 13.76
N LEU A 433 28.81 6.07 12.91
CA LEU A 433 28.48 4.99 11.95
C LEU A 433 29.60 4.87 10.93
N VAL A 434 30.03 6.01 10.39
CA VAL A 434 31.12 6.07 9.43
C VAL A 434 32.38 5.45 10.03
N ARG A 435 32.84 5.94 11.19
CA ARG A 435 34.04 5.40 11.86
C ARG A 435 33.95 3.91 12.17
N ARG A 436 32.77 3.38 12.45
CA ARG A 436 32.58 1.96 12.77
C ARG A 436 32.57 1.05 11.55
N PHE A 437 32.12 1.55 10.41
CA PHE A 437 31.90 0.75 9.20
C PHE A 437 32.80 1.15 8.01
N GLU A 438 33.69 2.13 8.15
CA GLU A 438 34.61 2.63 7.11
C GLU A 438 35.53 1.53 6.52
N ALA A 439 35.80 0.47 7.28
CA ALA A 439 36.60 -0.66 6.81
C ALA A 439 35.83 -1.57 5.83
N MET A 440 34.49 -1.46 5.78
CA MET A 440 33.59 -2.32 4.99
C MET A 440 32.85 -1.52 3.91
N VAL A 441 32.50 -0.26 4.18
CA VAL A 441 31.66 0.58 3.33
C VAL A 441 32.26 1.98 3.26
N GLU A 442 32.34 2.55 2.06
CA GLU A 442 32.77 3.95 1.88
C GLU A 442 31.85 4.92 2.63
N GLU A 443 32.42 5.97 3.24
CA GLU A 443 31.67 7.01 3.96
C GLU A 443 30.46 7.49 3.14
N LYS A 444 30.68 7.81 1.87
CA LYS A 444 29.64 8.33 0.96
C LYS A 444 28.39 7.44 0.94
N GLU A 445 28.57 6.12 0.88
CA GLU A 445 27.46 5.18 0.80
C GLU A 445 26.73 5.04 2.14
N ILE A 446 27.45 5.09 3.27
CA ILE A 446 26.84 5.13 4.61
C ILE A 446 25.96 6.38 4.74
N ARG A 447 26.48 7.54 4.33
CA ARG A 447 25.76 8.82 4.43
C ARG A 447 24.55 8.86 3.50
N LEU A 448 24.67 8.31 2.30
CA LEU A 448 23.54 8.16 1.39
C LEU A 448 22.48 7.20 1.96
N PHE A 449 22.91 6.09 2.56
CA PHE A 449 22.03 5.15 3.25
C PHE A 449 21.24 5.84 4.38
N VAL A 450 21.89 6.66 5.21
CA VAL A 450 21.18 7.43 6.25
C VAL A 450 20.17 8.43 5.66
N SER A 451 20.48 9.08 4.53
CA SER A 451 19.49 9.91 3.81
C SER A 451 18.27 9.10 3.37
N ARG A 452 18.50 7.89 2.85
CA ARG A 452 17.43 6.97 2.45
C ARG A 452 16.60 6.51 3.64
N LEU A 453 17.24 6.16 4.77
CA LEU A 453 16.54 5.78 6.01
C LEU A 453 15.63 6.89 6.53
N LEU A 454 16.06 8.16 6.46
CA LEU A 454 15.22 9.31 6.79
C LEU A 454 14.05 9.47 5.82
N GLN A 455 14.31 9.30 4.52
CA GLN A 455 13.27 9.40 3.48
C GLN A 455 12.16 8.36 3.67
N VAL A 456 12.53 7.13 4.04
CA VAL A 456 11.60 6.02 4.26
C VAL A 456 11.04 5.96 5.69
N GLN A 457 11.38 6.96 6.51
CA GLN A 457 11.00 7.07 7.93
C GLN A 457 11.39 5.83 8.76
N ALA A 458 12.54 5.23 8.43
CA ALA A 458 13.15 4.19 9.23
C ALA A 458 13.85 4.77 10.48
N VAL A 459 14.31 6.02 10.38
CA VAL A 459 14.92 6.78 11.46
C VAL A 459 14.38 8.21 11.45
N ASP A 460 14.46 8.90 12.59
CA ASP A 460 14.08 10.30 12.75
C ASP A 460 15.32 11.15 13.09
N LEU A 461 15.35 12.42 12.66
CA LEU A 461 16.40 13.36 13.08
C LEU A 461 16.23 13.77 14.55
N VAL A 462 17.35 13.94 15.25
CA VAL A 462 17.40 14.43 16.63
C VAL A 462 18.01 15.84 16.64
N GLY A 463 17.27 16.83 17.14
CA GLY A 463 17.79 18.18 17.37
C GLY A 463 17.86 19.11 16.15
N GLY A 464 17.26 18.73 15.01
CA GLY A 464 16.98 19.64 13.90
C GLY A 464 15.57 20.23 14.05
N ALA A 465 15.40 21.52 13.75
CA ALA A 465 14.10 22.20 13.81
C ALA A 465 13.02 21.39 13.07
N GLU A 466 11.89 21.17 13.73
CA GLU A 466 10.64 20.77 13.11
C GLU A 466 10.31 21.83 12.04
N ASN A 467 10.71 21.59 10.79
CA ASN A 467 10.16 22.36 9.68
C ASN A 467 8.75 21.79 9.46
N GLY A 468 7.77 22.55 9.97
CA GLY A 468 6.35 22.21 10.02
C GLY A 468 5.61 22.21 8.69
#